data_AF-A0A7X9HPW8-F1
#
_entry.id   AF-A0A7X9HPW8-F1
#
_cell.length_a   1.000
_cell.length_b   1.000
_cell.length_c   1.000
_cell.angle_alpha   90.00
_cell.angle_beta   90.00
_cell.angle_gamma   90.00
#
_symmetry.space_group_name_H-M   'P 1'
#
loop_
_entity.id
_entity.type
_entity.pdbx_description
1 polymer ?
#
loop_
_entity_poly.entity_id
_entity_poly.type
_entity_poly.pdbx_seq_one_letter_code
_entity_poly.pdbx_strand_id
1 'polypeptide(L)'
;MVDVIVVGRRGADFVKRNKLGNLVAEFANFENIASYNDIMPISKLSNELYLEKKYKEVIIIYSFFESSLKHTPVVEKILPISDEHIDMQNLWEKDENNIKNDYLFEPESQEIIEKILIQIIRTQLYGAILEANASEYASRMIAMKNATDNAKNLIDELSLLYNSIRQSSITAEIAEISNASEAMK
;
A
#
# COMPACT_ATOMS: atom_id res chain seq x y z
N MET A 1 -4.46 17.01 -18.48
CA MET A 1 -3.16 16.33 -18.25
C MET A 1 -3.04 16.16 -16.75
N VAL A 2 -2.74 14.95 -16.28
CA VAL A 2 -2.66 14.63 -14.85
C VAL A 2 -1.20 14.37 -14.52
N ASP A 3 -0.76 15.00 -13.45
CA ASP A 3 0.60 14.89 -12.94
C ASP A 3 0.54 14.05 -11.67
N VAL A 4 1.49 13.13 -11.53
CA VAL A 4 1.45 12.09 -10.51
C VAL A 4 2.66 12.24 -9.61
N ILE A 5 2.40 12.28 -8.31
CA ILE A 5 3.42 12.09 -7.27
C ILE A 5 3.27 10.65 -6.79
N VAL A 6 4.37 9.90 -6.78
CA VAL A 6 4.33 8.50 -6.40
C VAL A 6 5.12 8.24 -5.12
N VAL A 7 4.49 7.48 -4.23
CA VAL A 7 5.07 6.93 -3.01
C VAL A 7 5.33 5.45 -3.26
N GLY A 8 6.62 5.08 -3.36
CA GLY A 8 7.10 3.72 -3.60
C GLY A 8 7.56 3.45 -5.04
N ARG A 9 8.55 2.56 -5.18
CA ARG A 9 9.18 2.23 -6.48
C ARG A 9 8.23 1.56 -7.47
N ARG A 10 7.41 0.61 -7.00
CA ARG A 10 6.48 -0.16 -7.86
C ARG A 10 5.47 0.72 -8.57
N GLY A 11 4.94 1.73 -7.88
CA GLY A 11 4.04 2.70 -8.49
C GLY A 11 4.75 3.55 -9.55
N ALA A 12 5.98 3.98 -9.27
CA ALA A 12 6.72 4.85 -10.17
C ALA A 12 7.05 4.12 -11.49
N ASP A 13 7.48 2.86 -11.39
CA ASP A 13 7.70 1.99 -12.56
C ASP A 13 6.41 1.75 -13.35
N PHE A 14 5.28 1.58 -12.66
CA PHE A 14 3.97 1.41 -13.30
C PHE A 14 3.54 2.65 -14.08
N VAL A 15 3.69 3.85 -13.50
CA VAL A 15 3.36 5.11 -14.16
C VAL A 15 4.28 5.35 -15.36
N LYS A 16 5.60 5.15 -15.20
CA LYS A 16 6.60 5.30 -16.28
C LYS A 16 6.31 4.35 -17.44
N ARG A 17 6.03 3.08 -17.16
CA ARG A 17 5.78 2.04 -18.18
C ARG A 17 4.48 2.28 -18.95
N ASN A 18 3.41 2.68 -18.28
CA ASN A 18 2.09 2.83 -18.89
C ASN A 18 1.81 4.25 -19.41
N LYS A 19 2.77 5.19 -19.25
CA LYS A 19 2.63 6.60 -19.69
C LYS A 19 1.35 7.26 -19.13
N LEU A 20 1.01 6.96 -17.87
CA LEU A 20 -0.26 7.39 -17.25
C LEU A 20 -0.30 8.87 -16.85
N GLY A 21 0.80 9.60 -17.04
CA GLY A 21 0.92 11.00 -16.70
C GLY A 21 2.38 11.41 -16.60
N ASN A 22 2.61 12.68 -16.28
CA ASN A 22 3.94 13.17 -15.96
C ASN A 22 4.28 12.81 -14.51
N LEU A 23 5.40 12.13 -14.28
CA LEU A 23 5.86 11.81 -12.93
C LEU A 23 6.62 13.02 -12.38
N VAL A 24 5.99 13.76 -11.46
CA VAL A 24 6.57 14.98 -10.89
C VAL A 24 7.63 14.65 -9.85
N ALA A 25 7.34 13.66 -9.00
CA ALA A 25 8.24 13.23 -7.95
C ALA A 25 8.03 11.76 -7.59
N GLU A 26 9.10 11.12 -7.15
CA GLU A 26 9.12 9.75 -6.67
C GLU A 26 9.74 9.72 -5.27
N PHE A 27 8.97 9.21 -4.30
CA PHE A 27 9.41 9.01 -2.92
C PHE A 27 9.52 7.51 -2.67
N ALA A 28 10.73 6.96 -2.72
CA ALA A 28 10.95 5.51 -2.80
C ALA A 28 11.68 4.89 -1.60
N ASN A 29 12.23 5.70 -0.69
CA ASN A 29 13.12 5.26 0.38
C ASN A 29 12.45 5.45 1.74
N PHE A 30 11.46 4.62 2.06
CA PHE A 30 10.92 4.51 3.42
C PHE A 30 11.56 3.30 4.11
N GLU A 31 12.02 3.46 5.34
CA GLU A 31 12.57 2.37 6.16
C GLU A 31 11.42 1.49 6.68
N ASN A 32 10.90 0.57 5.85
CA ASN A 32 9.80 -0.38 6.12
C ASN A 32 8.43 0.23 6.52
N ILE A 33 8.39 1.17 7.45
CA ILE A 33 7.21 1.92 7.86
C ILE A 33 7.56 3.40 7.68
N ALA A 34 6.74 4.13 6.92
CA ALA A 34 6.95 5.56 6.74
C ALA A 34 6.84 6.28 8.10
N SER A 35 7.82 7.11 8.41
CA SER A 35 7.79 8.01 9.56
C SER A 35 7.02 9.28 9.22
N TYR A 36 6.54 9.99 10.25
CA TYR A 36 5.90 11.29 10.06
C TYR A 36 6.79 12.28 9.29
N ASN A 37 8.10 12.21 9.50
CA ASN A 37 9.08 13.08 8.84
C ASN A 37 9.18 12.83 7.33
N ASP A 38 8.89 11.61 6.85
CA ASP A 38 9.02 11.27 5.44
C ASP A 38 7.88 11.87 4.59
N ILE A 39 6.81 12.33 5.25
CA ILE A 39 5.62 12.91 4.62
C ILE A 39 5.76 14.41 4.47
N MET A 40 6.58 15.03 5.32
CA MET A 40 6.90 16.44 5.27
C MET A 40 7.25 16.92 3.85
N PRO A 41 8.15 16.27 3.08
CA PRO A 41 8.46 16.69 1.71
C PRO A 41 7.29 16.46 0.74
N ILE A 42 6.50 15.40 0.91
CA ILE A 42 5.34 15.09 0.05
C ILE A 42 4.25 16.16 0.22
N SER A 43 3.91 16.46 1.47
CA SER A 43 2.94 17.49 1.83
C SER A 43 3.40 18.87 1.37
N LYS A 44 4.68 19.21 1.60
CA LYS A 44 5.24 20.50 1.17
C LYS A 44 5.14 20.67 -0.35
N LEU A 45 5.58 19.68 -1.12
CA LEU A 45 5.51 19.72 -2.58
C LEU A 45 4.06 19.85 -3.08
N SER A 46 3.15 19.05 -2.53
CA SER A 46 1.74 19.07 -2.93
C SER A 46 1.08 20.43 -2.63
N ASN A 47 1.37 21.01 -1.47
CA ASN A 47 0.88 22.32 -1.07
C ASN A 47 1.46 23.45 -1.93
N GLU A 48 2.78 23.45 -2.19
CA GLU A 48 3.44 24.45 -3.03
C GLU A 48 2.85 24.46 -4.44
N LEU A 49 2.70 23.30 -5.06
CA LEU A 49 2.13 23.17 -6.40
C LEU A 49 0.66 23.62 -6.48
N TYR A 50 -0.10 23.42 -5.40
CA TYR A 50 -1.48 23.91 -5.30
C TYR A 50 -1.53 25.45 -5.10
N LEU A 51 -0.70 26.00 -4.21
CA LEU A 51 -0.63 27.44 -3.93
C LEU A 51 -0.14 28.24 -5.14
N GLU A 52 0.77 27.67 -5.94
CA GLU A 52 1.19 28.22 -7.24
C GLU A 52 0.08 28.20 -8.30
N LYS A 53 -1.10 27.65 -7.99
CA LYS A 53 -2.25 27.47 -8.90
C LYS A 53 -1.92 26.64 -10.14
N LYS A 54 -0.88 25.80 -10.08
CA LYS A 54 -0.58 24.81 -11.13
C LYS A 54 -1.66 23.73 -11.17
N TYR A 55 -2.23 23.38 -10.02
CA TYR A 55 -3.31 22.40 -9.90
C TYR A 55 -4.50 22.98 -9.14
N LYS A 56 -5.69 22.50 -9.49
CA LYS A 56 -6.96 22.89 -8.85
C LYS A 56 -7.42 21.90 -7.78
N GLU A 57 -6.93 20.66 -7.85
CA GLU A 57 -7.32 19.57 -6.95
C GLU A 57 -6.11 18.67 -6.72
N VAL A 58 -5.98 18.16 -5.49
CA VAL A 58 -5.00 17.13 -5.12
C VAL A 58 -5.77 15.96 -4.52
N ILE A 59 -5.51 14.78 -5.07
CA ILE A 59 -6.21 13.53 -4.77
C ILE A 59 -5.15 12.51 -4.35
N ILE A 60 -5.43 11.75 -3.29
CA ILE A 60 -4.66 10.58 -2.90
C ILE A 60 -5.37 9.30 -3.32
N ILE A 61 -4.59 8.33 -3.79
CA ILE A 61 -5.06 7.00 -4.15
C ILE A 61 -4.21 6.02 -3.36
N TYR A 62 -4.87 5.21 -2.53
CA TYR A 62 -4.20 4.23 -1.68
C TYR A 62 -5.08 3.00 -1.46
N SER A 63 -4.50 1.96 -0.88
CA SER A 63 -5.23 0.76 -0.49
C SER A 63 -5.65 0.88 0.97
N PHE A 64 -6.94 0.97 1.22
CA PHE A 64 -7.49 1.02 2.56
C PHE A 64 -7.55 -0.39 3.17
N PHE A 65 -7.08 -0.53 4.41
CA PHE A 65 -7.06 -1.81 5.11
C PHE A 65 -8.40 -2.04 5.81
N GLU A 66 -9.29 -2.83 5.19
CA GLU A 66 -10.52 -3.25 5.88
C GLU A 66 -10.27 -4.47 6.77
N SER A 67 -9.53 -5.45 6.27
CA SER A 67 -9.14 -6.66 7.00
C SER A 67 -7.95 -7.34 6.34
N SER A 68 -7.40 -8.38 6.96
CA SER A 68 -6.27 -9.11 6.38
C SER A 68 -6.55 -9.70 4.99
N LEU A 69 -7.80 -10.00 4.65
CA LEU A 69 -8.19 -10.57 3.34
C LEU A 69 -8.78 -9.54 2.38
N LYS A 70 -9.26 -8.39 2.89
CA LYS A 70 -9.98 -7.39 2.11
C LYS A 70 -9.26 -6.05 2.21
N HIS A 71 -8.79 -5.60 1.05
CA HIS A 71 -8.18 -4.30 0.86
C HIS A 71 -8.88 -3.63 -0.30
N THR A 72 -9.32 -2.39 -0.12
CA THR A 72 -10.14 -1.68 -1.11
C THR A 72 -9.39 -0.44 -1.58
N PRO A 73 -9.25 -0.22 -2.90
CA PRO A 73 -8.65 1.01 -3.40
C PRO A 73 -9.58 2.19 -3.10
N VAL A 74 -9.06 3.17 -2.37
CA VAL A 74 -9.77 4.38 -1.99
C VAL A 74 -9.14 5.56 -2.72
N VAL A 75 -10.02 6.45 -3.19
CA VAL A 75 -9.66 7.71 -3.85
C VAL A 75 -10.24 8.82 -2.99
N GLU A 76 -9.37 9.56 -2.32
CA GLU A 76 -9.77 10.64 -1.42
C GLU A 76 -9.20 11.95 -1.92
N LYS A 77 -10.03 12.99 -1.88
CA LYS A 77 -9.56 14.35 -2.10
C LYS A 77 -8.80 14.80 -0.84
N ILE A 78 -7.76 15.60 -1.01
CA ILE A 78 -7.02 16.22 0.10
C ILE A 78 -7.06 17.75 -0.03
N LEU A 79 -6.99 18.24 -1.27
CA LEU A 79 -7.14 19.67 -1.58
C LEU A 79 -8.15 19.87 -2.72
N PRO A 80 -9.01 20.89 -2.66
CA PRO A 80 -9.26 21.77 -1.51
C PRO A 80 -9.89 21.02 -0.32
N ILE A 81 -9.59 21.46 0.90
CA ILE A 81 -10.25 20.99 2.12
C ILE A 81 -11.72 21.44 2.04
N SER A 82 -12.63 20.47 1.93
CA SER A 82 -14.09 20.67 2.01
C SER A 82 -14.62 20.25 3.38
N ASP A 83 -15.89 20.58 3.66
CA ASP A 83 -16.59 20.17 4.90
C ASP A 83 -16.59 18.64 5.12
N GLU A 84 -16.42 17.84 4.07
CA GLU A 84 -16.31 16.37 4.17
C GLU A 84 -15.02 15.93 4.89
N HIS A 85 -13.99 16.79 4.93
CA HIS A 85 -12.70 16.51 5.57
C HIS A 85 -12.66 16.95 7.04
N ILE A 86 -13.65 17.73 7.46
CA ILE A 86 -13.76 18.28 8.81
C ILE A 86 -15.04 17.69 9.38
N ASP A 87 -14.92 16.70 10.29
CA ASP A 87 -16.07 16.08 10.95
C ASP A 87 -16.74 17.04 11.95
N MET A 88 -17.28 18.14 11.44
CA MET A 88 -17.99 19.17 12.21
C MET A 88 -19.31 18.65 12.79
N GLN A 89 -19.80 17.48 12.33
CA GLN A 89 -21.06 16.92 12.82
C GLN A 89 -20.92 16.22 14.17
N ASN A 90 -19.73 15.74 14.54
CA ASN A 90 -19.51 15.01 15.79
C ASN A 90 -18.72 15.78 16.86
N LEU A 91 -18.04 16.88 16.51
CA LEU A 91 -17.18 17.61 17.45
C LEU A 91 -17.93 18.65 18.29
N TRP A 92 -19.10 19.11 17.84
CA TRP A 92 -19.87 20.18 18.46
C TRP A 92 -21.33 19.71 18.48
N GLU A 93 -21.86 19.28 19.63
CA GLU A 93 -23.30 19.34 19.80
C GLU A 93 -23.70 20.78 19.44
N LYS A 94 -24.66 20.94 18.51
CA LYS A 94 -25.22 22.25 18.21
C LYS A 94 -25.97 22.73 19.45
N ASP A 95 -25.23 23.27 20.41
CA ASP A 95 -25.79 24.03 21.49
C ASP A 95 -26.37 25.29 20.83
N GLU A 96 -27.71 25.37 20.76
CA GLU A 96 -28.44 26.50 20.18
C GLU A 96 -28.13 27.82 20.91
N ASN A 97 -27.46 27.74 22.06
CA ASN A 97 -26.77 28.85 22.68
C ASN A 97 -25.42 29.05 21.99
N ASN A 98 -25.43 29.86 20.94
CA ASN A 98 -24.27 30.37 20.22
C ASN A 98 -23.37 31.17 21.17
N ILE A 99 -22.63 30.46 22.04
CA ILE A 99 -21.55 31.03 22.82
C ILE A 99 -20.44 31.27 21.81
N LYS A 100 -20.44 32.46 21.20
CA LYS A 100 -19.23 33.09 20.71
C LYS A 100 -18.31 33.24 21.92
N ASN A 101 -17.62 32.18 22.27
CA ASN A 101 -16.43 32.29 23.08
C ASN A 101 -15.47 33.10 22.22
N ASP A 102 -15.35 34.39 22.51
CA ASP A 102 -14.27 35.23 22.00
C ASP A 102 -12.97 34.66 22.57
N TYR A 103 -12.46 33.61 21.93
CA TYR A 103 -11.17 33.04 22.24
C TYR A 103 -10.13 34.12 21.89
N LEU A 104 -9.41 34.58 22.91
CA LEU A 104 -8.24 35.41 22.69
C LEU A 104 -7.16 34.49 22.09
N PHE A 105 -6.93 34.65 20.79
CA PHE A 105 -5.86 33.95 20.10
C PHE A 105 -4.57 34.73 20.27
N GLU A 106 -3.51 34.06 20.69
CA GLU A 106 -2.13 34.56 20.61
C GLU A 106 -1.34 33.55 19.75
N PRO A 107 -0.76 33.93 18.59
CA PRO A 107 -0.58 35.26 18.00
C PRO A 107 -1.83 35.82 17.29
N GLU A 108 -2.18 35.38 16.08
CA GLU A 108 -3.45 35.74 15.40
C GLU A 108 -4.21 34.49 14.98
N SER A 109 -5.55 34.56 14.95
CA SER A 109 -6.42 33.44 14.54
C SER A 109 -6.07 32.92 13.13
N GLN A 110 -5.69 33.81 12.22
CA GLN A 110 -5.32 33.45 10.86
C GLN A 110 -4.01 32.63 10.80
N GLU A 111 -2.97 33.02 11.53
CA GLU A 111 -1.72 32.25 11.62
C GLU A 111 -1.94 30.85 12.21
N ILE A 112 -2.85 30.74 13.18
CA ILE A 112 -3.19 29.45 13.81
C ILE A 112 -3.89 28.55 12.79
N ILE A 113 -4.87 29.09 12.06
CA ILE A 113 -5.60 28.35 11.02
C ILE A 113 -4.64 27.85 9.93
N GLU A 114 -3.73 28.69 9.44
CA GLU A 114 -2.77 28.29 8.41
C GLU A 114 -1.90 27.10 8.87
N LYS A 115 -1.43 27.11 10.12
CA LYS A 115 -0.66 26.00 10.70
C LYS A 115 -1.51 24.74 10.83
N ILE A 116 -2.76 24.87 11.28
CA ILE A 116 -3.69 23.74 11.44
C ILE A 116 -4.02 23.10 10.09
N LEU A 117 -4.29 23.88 9.05
CA LEU A 117 -4.61 23.36 7.71
C LEU A 117 -3.47 22.50 7.16
N ILE A 118 -2.22 22.97 7.28
CA ILE A 118 -1.05 22.20 6.87
C ILE A 118 -0.94 20.90 7.69
N GLN A 119 -1.21 20.97 9.00
CA GLN A 119 -1.13 19.81 9.88
C GLN A 119 -2.21 18.76 9.56
N ILE A 120 -3.43 19.18 9.19
CA ILE A 120 -4.50 18.28 8.77
C ILE A 120 -4.08 17.50 7.52
N ILE A 121 -3.57 18.20 6.50
CA ILE A 121 -3.11 17.59 5.25
C ILE A 121 -2.02 16.55 5.51
N ARG A 122 -1.05 16.88 6.37
CA ARG A 122 0.02 15.95 6.76
C ARG A 122 -0.54 14.72 7.47
N THR A 123 -1.49 14.91 8.37
CA THR A 123 -2.10 13.82 9.14
C THR A 123 -2.90 12.89 8.22
N GLN A 124 -3.66 13.44 7.26
CA GLN A 124 -4.39 12.65 6.26
C GLN A 124 -3.44 11.86 5.36
N LEU A 125 -2.40 12.51 4.82
CA LEU A 125 -1.36 11.82 4.04
C LEU A 125 -0.68 10.71 4.85
N TYR A 126 -0.41 10.97 6.12
CA TYR A 126 0.19 9.98 7.01
C TYR A 126 -0.72 8.77 7.22
N GLY A 127 -1.98 9.02 7.56
CA GLY A 127 -2.98 7.96 7.73
C GLY A 127 -3.09 7.09 6.49
N ALA A 128 -3.23 7.71 5.31
CA ALA A 128 -3.31 6.99 4.04
C ALA A 128 -2.07 6.12 3.75
N ILE A 129 -0.87 6.60 4.08
CA ILE A 129 0.37 5.82 3.91
C ILE A 129 0.44 4.67 4.90
N LEU A 130 0.01 4.87 6.15
CA LEU A 130 -0.05 3.79 7.15
C LEU A 130 -1.05 2.70 6.75
N GLU A 131 -2.24 3.09 6.28
CA GLU A 131 -3.26 2.19 5.74
C GLU A 131 -2.74 1.38 4.55
N ALA A 132 -2.03 2.05 3.63
CA ALA A 132 -1.39 1.39 2.49
C ALA A 132 -0.32 0.39 2.93
N ASN A 133 0.53 0.75 3.91
CA ASN A 133 1.54 -0.14 4.45
C ASN A 133 0.91 -1.36 5.13
N ALA A 134 -0.14 -1.16 5.94
CA ALA A 134 -0.87 -2.26 6.59
C ALA A 134 -1.48 -3.21 5.56
N SER A 135 -2.13 -2.68 4.53
CA SER A 135 -2.67 -3.45 3.40
C SER A 135 -1.58 -4.24 2.67
N GLU A 136 -0.42 -3.63 2.46
CA GLU A 136 0.72 -4.26 1.80
C GLU A 136 1.27 -5.43 2.62
N TYR A 137 1.49 -5.25 3.92
CA TYR A 137 1.97 -6.30 4.81
C TYR A 137 1.00 -7.49 4.86
N ALA A 138 -0.30 -7.24 5.00
CA ALA A 138 -1.31 -8.28 5.03
C ALA A 138 -1.39 -9.05 3.69
N SER A 139 -1.42 -8.31 2.57
CA SER A 139 -1.41 -8.91 1.23
C SER A 139 -0.17 -9.76 0.99
N ARG A 140 1.01 -9.27 1.41
CA ARG A 140 2.28 -9.98 1.30
C ARG A 140 2.27 -11.27 2.12
N MET A 141 1.77 -11.21 3.36
CA MET A 141 1.69 -12.36 4.26
C MET A 141 0.80 -13.47 3.66
N ILE A 142 -0.37 -13.11 3.14
CA ILE A 142 -1.28 -14.09 2.51
C ILE A 142 -0.67 -14.67 1.23
N ALA A 143 -0.09 -13.83 0.37
CA ALA A 143 0.57 -14.29 -0.84
C ALA A 143 1.71 -15.28 -0.54
N MET A 144 2.53 -15.01 0.48
CA MET A 144 3.60 -15.90 0.92
C MET A 144 3.07 -17.20 1.52
N LYS A 145 1.98 -17.15 2.29
CA LYS A 145 1.32 -18.34 2.81
C LYS A 145 0.84 -19.25 1.67
N ASN A 146 0.11 -18.67 0.70
CA ASN A 146 -0.38 -19.41 -0.47
C ASN A 146 0.78 -19.99 -1.30
N ALA A 147 1.87 -19.24 -1.47
CA ALA A 147 3.06 -19.74 -2.15
C ALA A 147 3.70 -20.93 -1.42
N THR A 148 3.73 -20.88 -0.08
CA THR A 148 4.25 -21.97 0.76
C THR A 148 3.37 -23.22 0.66
N ASP A 149 2.05 -23.04 0.69
CA ASP A 149 1.11 -24.16 0.57
C ASP A 149 1.17 -24.79 -0.84
N ASN A 150 1.28 -23.98 -1.89
CA ASN A 150 1.50 -24.48 -3.25
C ASN A 150 2.83 -25.24 -3.40
N ALA A 151 3.90 -24.75 -2.76
CA ALA A 151 5.19 -25.45 -2.78
C ALA A 151 5.13 -26.81 -2.08
N LYS A 152 4.39 -26.92 -0.96
CA LYS A 152 4.17 -28.21 -0.29
C LYS A 152 3.43 -29.21 -1.19
N ASN A 153 2.36 -28.76 -1.86
CA ASN A 153 1.63 -29.62 -2.80
C ASN A 153 2.55 -30.14 -3.91
N LEU A 154 3.42 -29.29 -4.48
CA LEU A 154 4.40 -29.71 -5.47
C LEU A 154 5.43 -30.71 -4.91
N ILE A 155 5.88 -30.53 -3.66
CA ILE A 155 6.79 -31.47 -3.00
C ILE A 155 6.13 -32.84 -2.84
N ASP A 156 4.86 -32.88 -2.46
CA ASP A 156 4.12 -34.12 -2.29
C ASP A 156 3.95 -34.86 -3.63
N GLU A 157 3.57 -34.14 -4.69
CA GLU A 157 3.48 -34.69 -6.05
C GLU A 157 4.82 -35.24 -6.56
N LEU A 158 5.90 -34.46 -6.41
CA LEU A 158 7.24 -34.88 -6.82
C LEU A 158 7.75 -36.07 -6.00
N SER A 159 7.38 -36.17 -4.72
CA SER A 159 7.74 -37.30 -3.87
C SER A 159 7.04 -38.59 -4.29
N LEU A 160 5.77 -38.52 -4.69
CA LEU A 160 5.05 -39.67 -5.26
C LEU A 160 5.68 -40.11 -6.57
N LEU A 161 5.99 -39.17 -7.47
CA LEU A 161 6.66 -39.44 -8.74
C LEU A 161 8.03 -40.10 -8.51
N TYR A 162 8.84 -39.54 -7.61
CA TYR A 162 10.16 -40.08 -7.26
C TYR A 162 10.07 -41.53 -6.78
N ASN A 163 9.11 -41.85 -5.91
CA ASN A 163 8.92 -43.21 -5.42
C ASN A 163 8.50 -44.18 -6.52
N SER A 164 7.61 -43.75 -7.43
CA SER A 164 7.18 -44.54 -8.58
C SER A 164 8.36 -44.86 -9.52
N ILE A 165 9.18 -43.85 -9.83
CA ILE A 165 10.38 -44.02 -10.67
C ILE A 165 11.37 -44.95 -9.96
N ARG A 166 11.62 -44.74 -8.67
CA ARG A 166 12.53 -45.57 -7.88
C ARG A 166 12.13 -47.04 -7.89
N GLN A 167 10.85 -47.36 -7.68
CA GLN A 167 10.35 -48.73 -7.73
C GLN A 167 10.46 -49.34 -9.13
N SER A 168 10.18 -48.54 -10.17
CA SER A 168 10.31 -48.98 -11.57
C SER A 168 11.76 -49.31 -11.91
N SER A 169 12.72 -48.49 -11.47
CA SER A 169 14.15 -48.74 -11.63
C SER A 169 14.62 -50.00 -10.91
N ILE A 170 14.23 -50.20 -9.64
CA ILE A 170 14.56 -51.43 -8.90
C ILE A 170 14.01 -52.67 -9.61
N THR A 171 12.77 -52.60 -10.10
CA THR A 171 12.13 -53.73 -10.80
C THR A 171 12.85 -54.04 -12.11
N ALA A 172 13.24 -53.00 -12.88
CA ALA A 172 13.99 -53.16 -14.11
C ALA A 172 15.37 -53.81 -13.86
N GLU A 173 16.08 -53.36 -12.83
CA GLU A 173 17.39 -53.91 -12.44
C GLU A 173 17.27 -55.40 -12.03
N ILE A 174 16.25 -55.75 -11.23
CA ILE A 174 16.00 -57.15 -10.84
C ILE A 174 15.65 -58.01 -12.07
N ALA A 175 14.83 -57.49 -13.00
CA ALA A 175 14.47 -58.20 -14.21
C ALA A 175 15.70 -58.46 -15.10
N GLU A 176 16.59 -57.48 -15.24
CA GLU A 176 17.86 -57.65 -15.96
C GLU A 176 18.74 -58.73 -15.33
N ILE A 177 18.89 -58.74 -14.01
CA ILE A 177 19.66 -59.76 -13.29
C ILE A 177 19.07 -61.17 -13.49
N SER A 178 17.74 -61.30 -13.39
CA SER A 178 17.08 -62.60 -13.59
C SER A 178 17.25 -63.12 -15.02
N ASN A 179 17.04 -62.25 -16.02
CA ASN A 179 17.21 -62.61 -17.43
C ASN A 179 18.67 -63.01 -17.74
N ALA A 180 19.65 -62.30 -17.19
CA ALA A 180 21.06 -62.63 -17.34
C ALA A 180 21.40 -63.99 -16.71
N SER A 181 20.87 -64.29 -15.52
CA SER A 181 21.08 -65.58 -14.86
C SER A 181 20.45 -66.74 -15.63
N GLU A 182 19.30 -66.54 -16.28
CA GLU A 182 18.63 -67.57 -17.07
C GLU A 182 19.35 -67.84 -18.40
N ALA A 183 19.90 -66.80 -19.03
CA ALA A 183 20.69 -66.93 -20.27
C ALA A 183 22.02 -67.69 -20.08
N MET A 184 22.53 -67.83 -18.85
CA MET A 184 23.76 -68.55 -18.53
C MET A 184 23.55 -70.04 -18.21
N LYS A 185 22.29 -70.53 -18.27
CA LYS A 185 21.90 -71.90 -17.92
C LYS A 185 21.73 -72.76 -19.16
#